data_AF-A0A8I1I2X8-F1
#
_entry.id   AF-A0A8I1I2X8-F1
#
_cell.length_a   1.000
_cell.length_b   1.000
_cell.length_c   1.000
_cell.angle_alpha   90.00
_cell.angle_beta   90.00
_cell.angle_gamma   90.00
#
_symmetry.space_group_name_H-M   'P 1'
#
loop_
_entity.id
_entity.type
_entity.pdbx_description
1 polymer ?
#
loop_
_entity_poly.entity_id
_entity_poly.type
_entity_poly.pdbx_seq_one_letter_code
_entity_poly.pdbx_strand_id
1 'polypeptide(L)'
;MSFPAYGVNGVTEDHLVLFNSPVTEVYLCFDSDQAGKDGATQAAEQLQKKGITVYTIELPDKDITIYFNRHTPEEFEQLLKAANPASVEQSDSLNKRKQTLYQQEEHGFTVGYATRQYQVKGIQRGDTQLKATIKVSEDVSSSKPFELTTIDLYSSRSRHWFAKLCADLFAEPEALIKEDLAKLLQLVEQWRPEKQEQQHTEISAGDKELALSFLKSDDIFAALLTDFDTLGVTGEKINKLVGYLAATSRKLAEPLSVLIQSRSAAGKSTLQDAIISLIPR
;
A
#
# COMPACT_ATOMS: atom_id res chain seq x y z
N MET A 1 -28.77 15.79 1.26
CA MET A 1 -28.64 17.16 0.67
C MET A 1 -28.44 18.13 1.82
N SER A 2 -27.41 19.00 1.79
CA SER A 2 -27.15 19.97 2.85
C SER A 2 -27.65 21.36 2.45
N PHE A 3 -28.29 22.06 3.39
CA PHE A 3 -28.79 23.42 3.19
C PHE A 3 -28.29 24.33 4.31
N PRO A 4 -27.76 25.52 4.00
CA PRO A 4 -27.43 26.49 5.02
C PRO A 4 -28.71 27.10 5.61
N ALA A 5 -28.89 26.99 6.93
CA ALA A 5 -29.92 27.73 7.66
C ALA A 5 -29.36 29.08 8.11
N TYR A 6 -30.16 30.15 7.98
CA TYR A 6 -29.70 31.50 8.29
C TYR A 6 -29.91 31.85 9.77
N GLY A 7 -28.88 31.62 10.59
CA GLY A 7 -28.72 32.19 11.93
C GLY A 7 -29.98 32.10 12.82
N VAL A 8 -30.25 33.18 13.58
CA VAL A 8 -31.24 33.23 14.67
C VAL A 8 -32.70 33.06 14.21
N ASN A 9 -32.99 33.25 12.91
CA ASN A 9 -34.33 33.06 12.34
C ASN A 9 -34.55 31.65 11.77
N GLY A 10 -33.52 30.80 11.81
CA GLY A 10 -33.61 29.38 11.48
C GLY A 10 -34.07 29.07 10.05
N VAL A 11 -34.93 28.05 9.94
CA VAL A 11 -35.51 27.56 8.68
C VAL A 11 -36.60 28.53 8.25
N THR A 12 -36.38 29.27 7.16
CA THR A 12 -37.37 30.21 6.61
C THR A 12 -38.47 29.48 5.85
N GLU A 13 -39.60 30.16 5.62
CA GLU A 13 -40.73 29.62 4.87
C GLU A 13 -40.33 29.17 3.45
N ASP A 14 -39.35 29.83 2.83
CA ASP A 14 -38.76 29.43 1.55
C ASP A 14 -38.01 28.08 1.63
N HIS A 15 -37.32 27.82 2.74
CA HIS A 15 -36.72 26.49 2.99
C HIS A 15 -37.81 25.44 3.21
N LEU A 16 -38.92 25.81 3.84
CA LEU A 16 -40.09 24.94 4.04
C LEU A 16 -40.81 24.57 2.74
N VAL A 17 -40.71 25.40 1.69
CA VAL A 17 -41.24 25.10 0.35
C VAL A 17 -40.40 24.05 -0.37
N LEU A 18 -39.08 24.02 -0.15
CA LEU A 18 -38.18 22.97 -0.67
C LEU A 18 -38.49 21.59 -0.07
N PHE A 19 -39.07 21.55 1.14
CA PHE A 19 -39.54 20.33 1.80
C PHE A 19 -40.95 19.86 1.36
N ASN A 20 -41.54 20.44 0.30
CA ASN A 20 -42.68 19.83 -0.42
C ASN A 20 -42.26 18.62 -1.30
N SER A 21 -40.98 18.26 -1.26
CA SER A 21 -40.35 17.04 -1.79
C SER A 21 -40.53 15.86 -0.81
N PRO A 22 -40.35 14.57 -1.19
CA PRO A 22 -40.45 13.40 -0.29
C PRO A 22 -39.34 13.30 0.78
N VAL A 23 -39.04 14.39 1.49
CA VAL A 23 -38.08 14.41 2.59
C VAL A 23 -38.80 13.98 3.87
N THR A 24 -38.48 12.78 4.35
CA THR A 24 -39.08 12.21 5.57
C THR A 24 -38.21 12.44 6.82
N GLU A 25 -36.92 12.75 6.62
CA GLU A 25 -35.92 12.87 7.69
C GLU A 25 -34.99 14.07 7.44
N VAL A 26 -34.67 14.81 8.50
CA VAL A 26 -33.76 15.97 8.48
C VAL A 26 -32.80 15.91 9.66
N TYR A 27 -31.53 16.18 9.40
CA TYR A 27 -30.50 16.35 10.42
C TYR A 27 -30.19 17.85 10.59
N LEU A 28 -30.33 18.36 11.80
CA LEU A 28 -30.02 19.74 12.15
C LEU A 28 -28.64 19.81 12.80
N CYS A 29 -27.76 20.62 12.22
CA CYS A 29 -26.40 20.84 12.71
C CYS A 29 -26.17 22.36 12.76
N PHE A 30 -26.39 22.95 13.94
CA PHE A 30 -26.18 24.37 14.22
C PHE A 30 -24.90 24.55 15.04
N ASP A 31 -24.44 25.80 15.13
CA ASP A 31 -23.30 26.17 15.97
C ASP A 31 -23.54 25.75 17.44
N SER A 32 -22.48 25.37 18.14
CA SER A 32 -22.52 24.86 19.52
C SER A 32 -22.70 25.94 20.59
N ASP A 33 -23.05 27.16 20.19
CA ASP A 33 -23.35 28.26 21.09
C ASP A 33 -24.84 28.30 21.48
N GLN A 34 -25.19 29.20 22.40
CA GLN A 34 -26.56 29.29 22.90
C GLN A 34 -27.56 29.67 21.78
N ALA A 35 -27.14 30.54 20.86
CA ALA A 35 -28.00 30.98 19.76
C ALA A 35 -28.26 29.86 18.75
N GLY A 36 -27.25 29.03 18.46
CA GLY A 36 -27.38 27.85 17.61
C GLY A 36 -28.26 26.78 18.24
N LYS A 37 -28.15 26.53 19.56
CA LYS A 37 -29.03 25.60 20.28
C LYS A 37 -30.49 26.05 20.30
N ASP A 38 -30.73 27.34 20.54
CA ASP A 38 -32.08 27.92 20.51
C ASP A 38 -32.67 27.86 19.10
N GLY A 39 -31.87 28.15 18.08
CA GLY A 39 -32.24 28.05 16.66
C GLY A 39 -32.55 26.62 16.21
N ALA A 40 -31.75 25.64 16.64
CA ALA A 40 -31.97 24.22 16.36
C ALA A 40 -33.29 23.74 16.97
N THR A 41 -33.60 24.15 18.20
CA THR A 41 -34.85 23.81 18.90
C THR A 41 -36.06 24.36 18.14
N GLN A 42 -36.03 25.64 17.75
CA GLN A 42 -37.11 26.26 16.99
C GLN A 42 -37.31 25.62 15.62
N ALA A 43 -36.22 25.33 14.90
CA ALA A 43 -36.27 24.65 13.61
C ALA A 43 -36.84 23.23 13.74
N ALA A 44 -36.46 22.49 14.78
CA ALA A 44 -36.97 21.15 15.03
C ALA A 44 -38.49 21.17 15.26
N GLU A 45 -39.01 22.09 16.08
CA GLU A 45 -40.45 22.23 16.31
C GLU A 45 -41.23 22.54 15.03
N GLN A 46 -40.69 23.42 14.16
CA GLN A 46 -41.34 23.78 12.90
C GLN A 46 -41.40 22.61 11.91
N LEU A 47 -40.31 21.83 11.81
CA LEU A 47 -40.23 20.68 10.91
C LEU A 47 -41.07 19.50 11.42
N GLN A 48 -41.10 19.26 12.73
CA GLN A 48 -41.93 18.22 13.33
C GLN A 48 -43.43 18.49 13.14
N LYS A 49 -43.88 19.76 13.19
CA LYS A 49 -45.27 20.14 12.87
C LYS A 49 -45.68 19.78 11.45
N LYS A 50 -44.73 19.60 10.54
CA LYS A 50 -44.96 19.15 9.16
C LYS A 50 -44.83 17.63 8.97
N GLY A 51 -44.63 16.87 10.05
CA GLY A 51 -44.49 15.41 9.99
C GLY A 51 -43.12 14.92 9.52
N ILE A 52 -42.09 15.78 9.55
CA ILE A 52 -40.71 15.41 9.21
C ILE A 52 -40.00 14.95 10.49
N THR A 53 -39.28 13.84 10.41
CA THR A 53 -38.47 13.35 11.53
C THR A 53 -37.19 14.17 11.63
N VAL A 54 -36.90 14.74 12.81
CA VAL A 54 -35.76 15.63 13.01
C VAL A 54 -34.76 15.02 13.97
N TYR A 55 -33.50 14.96 13.57
CA TYR A 55 -32.37 14.53 14.40
C TYR A 55 -31.44 15.72 14.63
N THR A 56 -31.15 16.05 15.88
CA THR A 56 -30.24 17.15 16.22
C THR A 56 -28.83 16.60 16.45
N ILE A 57 -27.85 17.19 15.79
CA ILE A 57 -26.43 16.83 15.93
C ILE A 57 -25.76 17.88 16.81
N GLU A 58 -25.18 17.45 17.91
CA GLU A 58 -24.32 18.29 18.73
C GLU A 58 -22.88 18.21 18.23
N LEU A 59 -22.30 19.36 17.85
CA LEU A 59 -20.90 19.45 17.45
C LEU A 59 -20.00 19.60 18.70
N PRO A 60 -18.83 18.96 18.75
CA PRO A 60 -17.85 19.20 19.80
C PRO A 60 -17.12 20.54 19.63
N ASP A 61 -17.04 21.04 18.40
CA ASP A 61 -16.48 22.36 18.07
C ASP A 61 -17.56 23.43 17.95
N LYS A 62 -17.12 24.68 17.87
CA LYS A 62 -18.00 25.86 17.82
C LYS A 62 -18.94 25.88 16.61
N ASP A 63 -18.43 25.53 15.44
CA ASP A 63 -19.19 25.54 14.18
C ASP A 63 -18.70 24.41 13.25
N ILE A 64 -19.47 24.12 12.20
CA ILE A 64 -19.18 23.03 11.25
C ILE A 64 -17.91 23.27 10.44
N THR A 65 -17.50 24.53 10.24
CA THR A 65 -16.30 24.87 9.48
C THR A 65 -15.04 24.57 10.29
N ILE A 66 -15.04 24.95 11.57
CA ILE A 66 -13.98 24.63 12.51
C ILE A 66 -13.91 23.11 12.72
N TYR A 67 -15.07 22.45 12.80
CA TYR A 67 -15.14 21.00 12.93
C TYR A 67 -14.41 20.31 11.77
N PHE A 68 -14.75 20.58 10.51
CA PHE A 68 -14.08 19.93 9.36
C PHE A 68 -12.62 20.35 9.14
N ASN A 69 -12.14 21.41 9.81
CA ASN A 69 -10.71 21.74 9.84
C ASN A 69 -9.92 20.87 10.84
N ARG A 70 -10.59 20.31 11.86
CA ARG A 70 -9.96 19.57 12.96
C ARG A 70 -10.27 18.08 12.93
N HIS A 71 -11.40 17.73 12.36
CA HIS A 71 -11.99 16.42 12.38
C HIS A 71 -12.23 15.89 10.98
N THR A 72 -12.25 14.56 10.87
CA THR A 72 -12.43 13.90 9.59
C THR A 72 -13.93 13.70 9.29
N PRO A 73 -14.29 13.54 8.00
CA PRO A 73 -15.67 13.19 7.62
C PRO A 73 -16.18 11.89 8.28
N GLU A 74 -15.28 10.93 8.54
CA GLU A 74 -15.58 9.69 9.26
C GLU A 74 -16.02 9.97 10.71
N GLU A 75 -15.41 10.95 11.38
CA GLU A 75 -15.80 11.36 12.73
C GLU A 75 -17.17 12.06 12.72
N PHE A 76 -17.45 12.88 11.69
CA PHE A 76 -18.78 13.48 11.52
C PHE A 76 -19.89 12.44 11.34
N GLU A 77 -19.62 11.34 10.61
CA GLU A 77 -20.57 10.24 10.49
C GLU A 77 -20.85 9.53 11.81
N GLN A 78 -19.90 9.50 12.74
CA GLN A 78 -20.17 8.97 14.09
C GLN A 78 -21.18 9.84 14.82
N LEU A 79 -21.13 11.17 14.64
CA LEU A 79 -22.13 12.10 15.18
C LEU A 79 -23.51 11.88 14.53
N LEU A 80 -23.55 11.66 13.21
CA LEU A 80 -24.79 11.30 12.49
C LEU A 80 -25.40 10.00 13.03
N LYS A 81 -24.59 8.97 13.24
CA LYS A 81 -25.03 7.68 13.81
C LYS A 81 -25.45 7.78 15.27
N ALA A 82 -24.79 8.63 16.05
CA ALA A 82 -25.19 8.90 17.42
C ALA A 82 -26.57 9.57 17.48
N ALA A 83 -26.86 10.47 16.54
CA ALA A 83 -28.15 11.13 16.43
C ALA A 83 -29.26 10.20 15.89
N ASN A 84 -28.92 9.31 14.94
CA ASN A 84 -29.83 8.27 14.43
C ASN A 84 -29.08 6.95 14.18
N PRO A 85 -29.21 5.95 15.07
CA PRO A 85 -28.56 4.65 14.90
C PRO A 85 -29.00 3.87 13.65
N ALA A 86 -30.17 4.21 13.08
CA ALA A 86 -30.71 3.62 11.86
C ALA A 86 -30.35 4.43 10.60
N SER A 87 -29.50 5.46 10.70
CA SER A 87 -29.09 6.29 9.56
C SER A 87 -28.42 5.43 8.48
N VAL A 88 -29.09 5.28 7.33
CA VAL A 88 -28.63 4.44 6.20
C VAL A 88 -27.61 5.19 5.32
N GLU A 89 -27.54 6.51 5.40
CA GLU A 89 -26.61 7.32 4.61
C GLU A 89 -25.17 7.22 5.14
N GLN A 90 -24.47 6.15 4.78
CA GLN A 90 -23.03 6.27 4.51
C GLN A 90 -22.93 7.08 3.23
N SER A 91 -22.39 8.30 3.31
CA SER A 91 -22.27 9.13 2.11
C SER A 91 -21.51 8.34 1.03
N ASP A 92 -21.91 8.44 -0.24
CA ASP A 92 -21.20 7.75 -1.33
C ASP A 92 -19.69 8.06 -1.31
N SER A 93 -19.32 9.26 -0.86
CA SER A 93 -17.94 9.69 -0.61
C SER A 93 -17.21 8.84 0.45
N LEU A 94 -17.87 8.43 1.53
CA LEU A 94 -17.29 7.64 2.62
C LEU A 94 -17.29 6.14 2.30
N ASN A 95 -18.32 5.65 1.62
CA ASN A 95 -18.29 4.31 1.02
C ASN A 95 -17.09 4.13 0.07
N LYS A 96 -16.79 5.16 -0.75
CA LYS A 96 -15.64 5.18 -1.65
C LYS A 96 -14.28 5.15 -0.95
N ARG A 97 -14.20 5.62 0.30
CA ARG A 97 -12.95 5.73 1.08
C ARG A 97 -12.68 4.53 1.98
N LYS A 98 -13.70 3.72 2.26
CA LYS A 98 -13.59 2.56 3.14
C LYS A 98 -12.75 1.45 2.48
N GLN A 99 -11.80 0.92 3.23
CA GLN A 99 -11.04 -0.26 2.82
C GLN A 99 -11.98 -1.46 2.78
N THR A 100 -12.21 -2.01 1.58
CA THR A 100 -13.13 -3.14 1.33
C THR A 100 -12.43 -4.48 1.34
N LEU A 101 -11.12 -4.50 1.05
CA LEU A 101 -10.33 -5.73 0.94
C LEU A 101 -8.91 -5.48 1.43
N TYR A 102 -8.33 -6.45 2.12
CA TYR A 102 -6.87 -6.56 2.30
C TYR A 102 -6.48 -8.02 2.31
N GLN A 103 -5.57 -8.40 1.41
CA GLN A 103 -5.05 -9.74 1.29
C GLN A 103 -3.54 -9.66 1.11
N GLN A 104 -2.79 -10.23 2.04
CA GLN A 104 -1.35 -10.35 1.93
C GLN A 104 -1.00 -11.48 0.97
N GLU A 105 -0.03 -11.25 0.09
CA GLU A 105 0.49 -12.21 -0.88
C GLU A 105 1.99 -12.45 -0.64
N GLU A 106 2.54 -13.53 -1.20
CA GLU A 106 3.94 -13.94 -1.02
C GLU A 106 4.96 -12.83 -1.38
N HIS A 107 4.64 -12.00 -2.36
CA HIS A 107 5.52 -10.94 -2.87
C HIS A 107 4.89 -9.54 -2.82
N GLY A 108 3.87 -9.36 -1.98
CA GLY A 108 3.19 -8.08 -1.83
C GLY A 108 1.84 -8.19 -1.14
N PHE A 109 0.87 -7.40 -1.60
CA PHE A 109 -0.49 -7.42 -1.06
C PHE A 109 -1.47 -6.84 -2.07
N THR A 110 -2.75 -7.18 -1.89
CA THR A 110 -3.87 -6.57 -2.59
C THR A 110 -4.75 -5.83 -1.59
N VAL A 111 -5.11 -4.58 -1.88
CA VAL A 111 -6.00 -3.75 -1.07
C VAL A 111 -7.10 -3.17 -1.94
N GLY A 112 -8.33 -3.12 -1.42
CA GLY A 112 -9.49 -2.56 -2.12
C GLY A 112 -10.05 -1.32 -1.41
N TYR A 113 -10.44 -0.32 -2.18
CA TYR A 113 -11.19 0.86 -1.74
C TYR A 113 -12.43 1.02 -2.63
N ALA A 114 -13.61 0.76 -2.07
CA ALA A 114 -14.85 0.57 -2.83
C ALA A 114 -14.67 -0.38 -4.03
N THR A 115 -14.80 0.13 -5.26
CA THR A 115 -14.65 -0.64 -6.49
C THR A 115 -13.21 -0.76 -6.94
N ARG A 116 -12.27 0.05 -6.42
CA ARG A 116 -10.88 0.09 -6.89
C ARG A 116 -10.03 -0.92 -6.11
N GLN A 117 -9.44 -1.88 -6.80
CA GLN A 117 -8.51 -2.84 -6.22
C GLN A 117 -7.10 -2.59 -6.70
N TYR A 118 -6.17 -2.49 -5.75
CA TYR A 118 -4.75 -2.24 -5.96
C TYR A 118 -3.96 -3.47 -5.53
N GLN A 119 -3.37 -4.15 -6.50
CA GLN A 119 -2.39 -5.21 -6.25
C GLN A 119 -0.99 -4.64 -6.36
N VAL A 120 -0.26 -4.70 -5.26
CA VAL A 120 1.11 -4.19 -5.15
C VAL A 120 2.08 -5.37 -5.10
N LYS A 121 3.09 -5.35 -5.99
CA LYS A 121 4.15 -6.35 -6.09
C LYS A 121 5.50 -5.68 -6.35
N GLY A 122 6.59 -6.44 -6.23
CA GLY A 122 7.92 -5.98 -6.61
C GLY A 122 8.40 -4.76 -5.80
N ILE A 123 8.10 -4.74 -4.50
CA ILE A 123 8.46 -3.65 -3.61
C ILE A 123 9.99 -3.63 -3.42
N GLN A 124 10.64 -2.59 -3.96
CA GLN A 124 12.08 -2.35 -3.85
C GLN A 124 12.33 -1.12 -2.99
N ARG A 125 13.13 -1.29 -1.94
CA ARG A 125 13.47 -0.23 -0.99
C ARG A 125 14.92 0.20 -1.18
N GLY A 126 15.13 1.47 -1.46
CA GLY A 126 16.43 2.13 -1.33
C GLY A 126 16.37 3.22 -0.27
N ASP A 127 17.52 3.84 0.01
CA ASP A 127 17.63 4.89 1.04
C ASP A 127 16.73 6.11 0.75
N THR A 128 16.52 6.41 -0.53
CA THR A 128 15.77 7.59 -1.00
C THR A 128 14.64 7.26 -1.96
N GLN A 129 14.42 5.98 -2.26
CA GLN A 129 13.44 5.53 -3.26
C GLN A 129 12.61 4.37 -2.73
N LEU A 130 11.32 4.40 -3.03
CA LEU A 130 10.41 3.30 -2.71
C LEU A 130 9.65 2.91 -3.97
N LYS A 131 10.21 1.96 -4.73
CA LYS A 131 9.61 1.52 -5.99
C LYS A 131 8.67 0.35 -5.74
N ALA A 132 7.50 0.38 -6.35
CA ALA A 132 6.56 -0.72 -6.33
C ALA A 132 5.85 -0.82 -7.67
N THR A 133 5.57 -2.04 -8.11
CA THR A 133 4.71 -2.33 -9.25
C THR A 133 3.28 -2.42 -8.76
N ILE A 134 2.43 -1.52 -9.24
CA ILE A 134 1.03 -1.43 -8.83
C ILE A 134 0.16 -1.76 -10.04
N LYS A 135 -0.66 -2.80 -9.90
CA LYS A 135 -1.78 -3.11 -10.78
C LYS A 135 -3.06 -2.57 -10.14
N VAL A 136 -3.83 -1.79 -10.87
CA VAL A 136 -5.13 -1.28 -10.40
C VAL A 136 -6.24 -1.66 -11.38
N SER A 137 -7.35 -2.20 -10.86
CA SER A 137 -8.55 -2.52 -11.64
C SER A 137 -9.76 -2.64 -10.73
N GLU A 138 -10.96 -2.78 -11.29
CA GLU A 138 -12.16 -3.03 -10.47
C GLU A 138 -12.16 -4.42 -9.83
N ASP A 139 -11.56 -5.37 -10.53
CA ASP A 139 -11.33 -6.73 -10.06
C ASP A 139 -10.02 -7.21 -10.67
N VAL A 140 -9.01 -7.41 -9.82
CA VAL A 140 -7.63 -7.79 -10.21
C VAL A 140 -7.59 -9.18 -10.86
N SER A 141 -8.56 -10.03 -10.52
CA SER A 141 -8.68 -11.42 -11.00
C SER A 141 -9.47 -11.55 -12.29
N SER A 142 -10.13 -10.47 -12.74
CA SER A 142 -10.95 -10.43 -13.95
C SER A 142 -10.23 -9.79 -15.15
N SER A 143 -10.81 -9.95 -16.34
CA SER A 143 -10.36 -9.31 -17.59
C SER A 143 -10.85 -7.85 -17.74
N LYS A 144 -11.22 -7.18 -16.65
CA LYS A 144 -11.63 -5.77 -16.69
C LYS A 144 -10.44 -4.85 -17.06
N PRO A 145 -10.71 -3.62 -17.56
CA PRO A 145 -9.68 -2.63 -17.79
C PRO A 145 -8.80 -2.44 -16.54
N PHE A 146 -7.49 -2.43 -16.74
CA PHE A 146 -6.52 -2.29 -15.66
C PHE A 146 -5.37 -1.41 -16.09
N GLU A 147 -4.74 -0.77 -15.11
CA GLU A 147 -3.46 -0.08 -15.28
C GLU A 147 -2.39 -0.81 -14.48
N LEU A 148 -1.24 -1.06 -15.09
CA LEU A 148 -0.10 -1.74 -14.47
C LEU A 148 1.16 -0.92 -14.70
N THR A 149 1.77 -0.39 -13.63
CA THR A 149 3.02 0.36 -13.76
C THR A 149 3.87 0.26 -12.50
N THR A 150 5.19 0.32 -12.69
CA THR A 150 6.16 0.51 -11.60
C THR A 150 6.36 1.99 -11.34
N ILE A 151 6.05 2.45 -10.12
CA ILE A 151 6.18 3.84 -9.70
C ILE A 151 7.08 3.96 -8.47
N ASP A 152 7.72 5.12 -8.32
CA ASP A 152 8.42 5.50 -7.09
C ASP A 152 7.44 6.25 -6.17
N LEU A 153 7.02 5.59 -5.09
CA LEU A 153 6.04 6.10 -4.13
C LEU A 153 6.57 7.30 -3.33
N TYR A 154 7.88 7.51 -3.22
CA TYR A 154 8.43 8.73 -2.58
C TYR A 154 8.42 9.94 -3.52
N SER A 155 8.40 9.72 -4.83
CA SER A 155 8.33 10.79 -5.82
C SER A 155 6.91 11.36 -5.97
N SER A 156 6.72 12.63 -5.55
CA SER A 156 5.44 13.33 -5.74
C SER A 156 5.00 13.40 -7.20
N ARG A 157 5.96 13.55 -8.13
CA ARG A 157 5.68 13.55 -9.57
C ARG A 157 5.14 12.20 -10.04
N SER A 158 5.73 11.11 -9.56
CA SER A 158 5.29 9.75 -9.90
C SER A 158 3.89 9.47 -9.36
N ARG A 159 3.62 9.87 -8.10
CA ARG A 159 2.28 9.72 -7.50
C ARG A 159 1.22 10.51 -8.26
N HIS A 160 1.48 11.77 -8.61
CA HIS A 160 0.52 12.60 -9.35
C HIS A 160 0.22 12.04 -10.74
N TRP A 161 1.25 11.62 -11.48
CA TRP A 161 1.06 11.01 -12.79
C TRP A 161 0.22 9.73 -12.73
N PHE A 162 0.52 8.84 -11.79
CA PHE A 162 -0.26 7.60 -11.61
C PHE A 162 -1.69 7.87 -11.13
N ALA A 163 -1.88 8.85 -10.24
CA ALA A 163 -3.21 9.25 -9.79
C ALA A 163 -4.10 9.69 -10.95
N LYS A 164 -3.55 10.43 -11.91
CA LYS A 164 -4.27 10.87 -13.11
C LYS A 164 -4.71 9.69 -13.98
N LEU A 165 -3.83 8.72 -14.23
CA LEU A 165 -4.17 7.52 -15.00
C LEU A 165 -5.32 6.74 -14.36
N CYS A 166 -5.28 6.56 -13.04
CA CYS A 166 -6.35 5.87 -12.33
C CYS A 166 -7.65 6.67 -12.33
N ALA A 167 -7.58 8.00 -12.18
CA ALA A 167 -8.76 8.87 -12.25
C ALA A 167 -9.48 8.74 -13.59
N ASP A 168 -8.71 8.69 -14.68
CA ASP A 168 -9.24 8.47 -16.03
C ASP A 168 -9.83 7.05 -16.20
N LEU A 169 -9.18 6.01 -15.64
CA LEU A 169 -9.63 4.62 -15.70
C LEU A 169 -10.99 4.40 -15.00
N PHE A 170 -11.16 4.97 -13.81
CA PHE A 170 -12.36 4.77 -12.98
C PHE A 170 -13.42 5.87 -13.15
N ALA A 171 -13.14 6.92 -13.92
CA ALA A 171 -13.96 8.12 -14.02
C ALA A 171 -14.29 8.73 -12.64
N GLU A 172 -13.28 8.77 -11.76
CA GLU A 172 -13.40 9.27 -10.38
C GLU A 172 -12.50 10.48 -10.11
N PRO A 173 -12.83 11.30 -9.10
CA PRO A 173 -12.00 12.44 -8.72
C PRO A 173 -10.56 12.04 -8.35
N GLU A 174 -9.58 12.75 -8.91
CA GLU A 174 -8.14 12.54 -8.61
C GLU A 174 -7.83 12.66 -7.11
N ALA A 175 -8.61 13.45 -6.36
CA ALA A 175 -8.48 13.59 -4.91
C ALA A 175 -8.66 12.26 -4.18
N LEU A 176 -9.64 11.43 -4.58
CA LEU A 176 -9.86 10.11 -3.98
C LEU A 176 -8.69 9.17 -4.26
N ILE A 177 -8.17 9.17 -5.49
CA ILE A 177 -7.01 8.35 -5.83
C ILE A 177 -5.76 8.80 -5.06
N LYS A 178 -5.57 10.10 -4.84
CA LYS A 178 -4.45 10.61 -4.03
C LYS A 178 -4.54 10.14 -2.58
N GLU A 179 -5.74 10.12 -2.00
CA GLU A 179 -5.97 9.56 -0.67
C GLU A 179 -5.63 8.06 -0.65
N ASP A 180 -6.08 7.30 -1.66
CA ASP A 180 -5.76 5.87 -1.79
C ASP A 180 -4.25 5.64 -1.91
N LEU A 181 -3.53 6.46 -2.69
CA LEU A 181 -2.08 6.38 -2.82
C LEU A 181 -1.34 6.73 -1.53
N ALA A 182 -1.87 7.64 -0.72
CA ALA A 182 -1.29 7.94 0.60
C ALA A 182 -1.42 6.74 1.54
N LYS A 183 -2.58 6.08 1.56
CA LYS A 183 -2.80 4.84 2.32
C LYS A 183 -1.93 3.69 1.79
N LEU A 184 -1.82 3.54 0.46
CA LEU A 184 -0.94 2.57 -0.17
C LEU A 184 0.51 2.80 0.19
N LEU A 185 0.99 4.06 0.23
CA LEU A 185 2.34 4.36 0.65
C LEU A 185 2.60 3.87 2.08
N GLN A 186 1.70 4.13 3.02
CA GLN A 186 1.80 3.63 4.39
C GLN A 186 1.82 2.10 4.46
N LEU A 187 0.91 1.44 3.73
CA LEU A 187 0.87 -0.03 3.66
C LEU A 187 2.14 -0.59 3.05
N VAL A 188 2.66 0.02 1.98
CA VAL A 188 3.93 -0.37 1.39
C VAL A 188 5.06 -0.13 2.37
N GLU A 189 5.13 0.98 3.10
CA GLU A 189 6.17 1.24 4.11
C GLU A 189 6.17 0.21 5.24
N GLN A 190 4.97 -0.16 5.72
CA GLN A 190 4.76 -1.12 6.80
C GLN A 190 4.93 -2.57 6.33
N TRP A 191 4.62 -2.87 5.07
CA TRP A 191 4.76 -4.21 4.51
C TRP A 191 6.22 -4.63 4.56
N ARG A 192 6.56 -5.50 5.49
CA ARG A 192 7.77 -6.28 5.40
C ARG A 192 7.36 -7.56 4.68
N PRO A 193 8.14 -8.06 3.72
CA PRO A 193 8.01 -9.48 3.42
C PRO A 193 8.11 -10.15 4.80
N GLU A 194 7.17 -11.04 5.14
CA GLU A 194 7.46 -11.98 6.20
C GLU A 194 8.86 -12.47 5.87
N LYS A 195 9.79 -12.33 6.82
CA LYS A 195 11.02 -13.08 6.70
C LYS A 195 10.52 -14.52 6.62
N GLN A 196 10.38 -15.03 5.40
CA GLN A 196 11.11 -16.22 5.07
C GLN A 196 12.51 -15.90 5.57
N GLU A 197 12.78 -16.22 6.84
CA GLU A 197 13.94 -17.04 7.12
C GLU A 197 13.96 -17.95 5.93
N GLN A 198 14.88 -17.67 4.99
CA GLN A 198 15.27 -18.65 4.01
C GLN A 198 15.32 -19.89 4.85
N GLN A 199 14.40 -20.83 4.60
CA GLN A 199 14.49 -22.11 5.26
C GLN A 199 15.90 -22.51 4.89
N HIS A 200 16.80 -22.38 5.86
CA HIS A 200 18.02 -23.12 5.85
C HIS A 200 17.43 -24.50 5.80
N THR A 201 17.34 -25.07 4.60
CA THR A 201 17.08 -26.48 4.43
C THR A 201 18.09 -27.07 5.37
N GLU A 202 17.63 -27.56 6.52
CA GLU A 202 18.51 -28.18 7.48
C GLU A 202 19.14 -29.29 6.68
N ILE A 203 20.44 -29.11 6.37
CA ILE A 203 21.17 -30.03 5.51
C ILE A 203 20.93 -31.39 6.16
N SER A 204 20.31 -32.31 5.41
CA SER A 204 19.94 -33.60 5.96
C SER A 204 21.20 -34.25 6.54
N ALA A 205 21.05 -35.12 7.54
CA ALA A 205 22.22 -35.78 8.13
C ALA A 205 23.10 -36.46 7.05
N GLY A 206 22.47 -37.01 6.01
CA GLY A 206 23.15 -37.61 4.86
C GLY A 206 23.87 -36.58 3.99
N ASP A 207 23.23 -35.46 3.64
CA ASP A 207 23.88 -34.41 2.83
C ASP A 207 25.05 -33.76 3.59
N LYS A 208 24.93 -33.67 4.92
CA LYS A 208 25.98 -33.14 5.78
C LYS A 208 27.19 -34.09 5.82
N GLU A 209 26.96 -35.39 5.88
CA GLU A 209 28.03 -36.39 5.76
C GLU A 209 28.72 -36.33 4.40
N LEU A 210 27.98 -36.22 3.30
CA LEU A 210 28.53 -36.08 1.95
C LEU A 210 29.34 -34.78 1.80
N ALA A 211 28.84 -33.66 2.31
CA ALA A 211 29.56 -32.40 2.28
C ALA A 211 30.85 -32.46 3.11
N LEU A 212 30.81 -33.08 4.31
CA LEU A 212 31.98 -33.25 5.15
C LEU A 212 33.00 -34.22 4.56
N SER A 213 32.58 -35.27 3.87
CA SER A 213 33.49 -36.20 3.20
C SER A 213 34.16 -35.53 2.00
N PHE A 214 33.42 -34.74 1.22
CA PHE A 214 33.98 -33.90 0.15
C PHE A 214 35.02 -32.91 0.70
N LEU A 215 34.68 -32.17 1.77
CA LEU A 215 35.57 -31.18 2.38
C LEU A 215 36.86 -31.77 2.98
N LYS A 216 36.83 -33.05 3.38
CA LYS A 216 37.98 -33.77 3.94
C LYS A 216 38.77 -34.56 2.89
N SER A 217 38.33 -34.57 1.64
CA SER A 217 39.01 -35.28 0.57
C SER A 217 40.35 -34.60 0.25
N ASP A 218 41.41 -35.39 0.12
CA ASP A 218 42.72 -34.91 -0.33
C ASP A 218 42.67 -34.39 -1.79
N ASP A 219 41.66 -34.84 -2.56
CA ASP A 219 41.46 -34.49 -3.97
C ASP A 219 40.40 -33.37 -4.17
N ILE A 220 40.10 -32.60 -3.14
CA ILE A 220 39.05 -31.55 -3.19
C ILE A 220 39.22 -30.57 -4.37
N PHE A 221 40.46 -30.19 -4.69
CA PHE A 221 40.74 -29.28 -5.80
C PHE A 221 40.50 -29.93 -7.16
N ALA A 222 40.74 -31.23 -7.30
CA ALA A 222 40.44 -31.95 -8.53
C ALA A 222 38.93 -32.04 -8.75
N ALA A 223 38.18 -32.35 -7.69
CA ALA A 223 36.72 -32.39 -7.74
C ALA A 223 36.12 -31.01 -8.07
N LEU A 224 36.58 -29.94 -7.42
CA LEU A 224 36.17 -28.57 -7.73
C LEU A 224 36.42 -28.21 -9.20
N LEU A 225 37.57 -28.61 -9.76
CA LEU A 225 37.87 -28.37 -11.18
C LEU A 225 36.91 -29.11 -12.10
N THR A 226 36.52 -30.34 -11.77
CA THR A 226 35.50 -31.10 -12.50
C THR A 226 34.12 -30.43 -12.42
N ASP A 227 33.76 -29.87 -11.27
CA ASP A 227 32.50 -29.11 -11.11
C ASP A 227 32.51 -27.84 -11.97
N PHE A 228 33.63 -27.09 -11.99
CA PHE A 228 33.78 -25.93 -12.88
C PHE A 228 33.68 -26.29 -14.36
N ASP A 229 34.24 -27.44 -14.78
CA ASP A 229 34.12 -27.93 -16.15
C ASP A 229 32.65 -28.29 -16.48
N THR A 230 31.93 -28.89 -15.52
CA THR A 230 30.49 -29.19 -15.63
C THR A 230 29.63 -27.93 -15.77
N LEU A 231 30.05 -26.84 -15.11
CA LEU A 231 29.43 -25.51 -15.24
C LEU A 231 29.78 -24.78 -16.54
N GLY A 232 30.53 -25.42 -17.45
CA GLY A 232 30.88 -24.86 -18.76
C GLY A 232 32.07 -23.90 -18.73
N VAL A 233 32.76 -23.75 -17.59
CA VAL A 233 34.01 -23.00 -17.51
C VAL A 233 35.15 -23.95 -17.88
N THR A 234 35.63 -23.89 -19.11
CA THR A 234 36.74 -24.77 -19.57
C THR A 234 38.08 -24.05 -19.51
N GLY A 235 39.16 -24.77 -19.21
CA GLY A 235 40.51 -24.20 -19.11
C GLY A 235 40.79 -23.47 -17.79
N GLU A 236 41.88 -22.70 -17.75
CA GLU A 236 42.27 -21.78 -16.65
C GLU A 236 42.20 -22.35 -15.21
N LYS A 237 42.73 -23.56 -15.00
CA LYS A 237 42.69 -24.28 -13.71
C LYS A 237 43.10 -23.42 -12.51
N ILE A 238 44.18 -22.65 -12.63
CA ILE A 238 44.70 -21.81 -11.55
C ILE A 238 43.71 -20.70 -11.20
N ASN A 239 43.14 -20.02 -12.20
CA ASN A 239 42.24 -18.89 -11.98
C ASN A 239 40.94 -19.33 -11.30
N LYS A 240 40.40 -20.50 -11.68
CA LYS A 240 39.24 -21.12 -11.03
C LYS A 240 39.48 -21.31 -9.53
N LEU A 241 40.61 -21.93 -9.18
CA LEU A 241 40.95 -22.23 -7.79
C LEU A 241 41.22 -20.97 -6.96
N VAL A 242 42.01 -20.03 -7.51
CA VAL A 242 42.30 -18.75 -6.83
C VAL A 242 41.01 -17.97 -6.61
N GLY A 243 40.13 -17.91 -7.60
CA GLY A 243 38.84 -17.25 -7.50
C GLY A 243 37.93 -17.90 -6.45
N TYR A 244 37.85 -19.23 -6.43
CA TYR A 244 37.07 -19.97 -5.42
C TYR A 244 37.60 -19.77 -3.99
N LEU A 245 38.93 -19.84 -3.80
CA LEU A 245 39.57 -19.59 -2.50
C LEU A 245 39.36 -18.15 -2.03
N ALA A 246 39.46 -17.17 -2.94
CA ALA A 246 39.16 -15.78 -2.61
C ALA A 246 37.69 -15.60 -2.21
N ALA A 247 36.75 -16.22 -2.93
CA ALA A 247 35.33 -16.13 -2.61
C ALA A 247 34.98 -16.78 -1.25
N THR A 248 35.60 -17.93 -0.93
CA THR A 248 35.41 -18.63 0.36
C THR A 248 36.07 -17.89 1.53
N SER A 249 37.17 -17.16 1.28
CA SER A 249 37.88 -16.38 2.29
C SER A 249 37.02 -15.29 2.96
N ARG A 250 35.84 -14.94 2.39
CA ARG A 250 34.86 -14.02 3.00
C ARG A 250 34.42 -14.39 4.42
N LYS A 251 34.62 -15.64 4.84
CA LYS A 251 34.30 -16.14 6.19
C LYS A 251 35.48 -16.02 7.17
N LEU A 252 36.66 -15.63 6.70
CA LEU A 252 37.84 -15.37 7.52
C LEU A 252 37.82 -13.93 8.04
N ALA A 253 38.61 -13.67 9.09
CA ALA A 253 38.74 -12.32 9.65
C ALA A 253 39.34 -11.31 8.66
N GLU A 254 40.24 -11.78 7.79
CA GLU A 254 40.89 -10.99 6.74
C GLU A 254 40.63 -11.65 5.38
N PRO A 255 39.61 -11.19 4.61
CA PRO A 255 39.26 -11.78 3.33
C PRO A 255 40.27 -11.41 2.24
N LEU A 256 40.51 -12.35 1.32
CA LEU A 256 41.37 -12.15 0.16
C LEU A 256 40.63 -11.40 -0.94
N SER A 257 41.29 -10.42 -1.55
CA SER A 257 40.79 -9.68 -2.70
C SER A 257 41.50 -10.13 -3.97
N VAL A 258 40.75 -10.40 -5.03
CA VAL A 258 41.28 -10.80 -6.35
C VAL A 258 40.77 -9.85 -7.42
N LEU A 259 41.66 -9.44 -8.32
CA LEU A 259 41.34 -8.63 -9.49
C LEU A 259 41.53 -9.47 -10.75
N ILE A 260 40.46 -9.66 -11.53
CA ILE A 260 40.51 -10.41 -12.79
C ILE A 260 40.74 -9.41 -13.93
N GLN A 261 41.96 -9.43 -14.49
CA GLN A 261 42.33 -8.61 -15.64
C GLN A 261 42.30 -9.46 -16.92
N SER A 262 41.45 -9.09 -17.87
CA SER A 262 41.32 -9.80 -19.14
C SER A 262 41.04 -8.86 -20.31
N ARG A 263 41.32 -9.31 -21.54
CA ARG A 263 40.85 -8.65 -22.76
C ARG A 263 39.32 -8.77 -22.89
N SER A 264 38.70 -7.89 -23.67
CA SER A 264 37.26 -7.96 -23.95
C SER A 264 36.89 -9.33 -24.57
N ALA A 265 35.72 -9.86 -24.20
CA ALA A 265 35.19 -11.17 -24.63
C ALA A 265 35.97 -12.43 -24.22
N ALA A 266 36.96 -12.32 -23.32
CA ALA A 266 37.75 -13.46 -22.84
C ALA A 266 37.08 -14.31 -21.74
N GLY A 267 35.77 -14.16 -21.49
CA GLY A 267 35.05 -14.98 -20.50
C GLY A 267 35.17 -14.54 -19.03
N LYS A 268 35.62 -13.31 -18.74
CA LYS A 268 35.78 -12.78 -17.37
C LYS A 268 34.49 -12.88 -16.53
N SER A 269 33.38 -12.37 -17.06
CA SER A 269 32.10 -12.41 -16.35
C SER A 269 31.64 -13.84 -16.14
N THR A 270 31.85 -14.72 -17.12
CA THR A 270 31.50 -16.14 -17.03
C THR A 270 32.24 -16.84 -15.87
N LEU A 271 33.55 -16.60 -15.73
CA LEU A 271 34.33 -17.13 -14.61
C LEU A 271 33.83 -16.57 -13.27
N GLN A 272 33.58 -15.26 -13.20
CA GLN A 272 33.09 -14.61 -11.99
C GLN A 272 31.72 -15.16 -11.56
N ASP A 273 30.77 -15.26 -12.49
CA ASP A 273 29.41 -15.73 -12.22
C ASP A 273 29.41 -17.20 -11.80
N ALA A 274 30.26 -18.03 -12.40
CA ALA A 274 30.44 -19.43 -12.02
C ALA A 274 31.05 -19.60 -10.62
N ILE A 275 32.01 -18.74 -10.25
CA ILE A 275 32.54 -18.74 -8.87
C ILE A 275 31.43 -18.35 -7.90
N ILE A 276 30.66 -17.30 -8.20
CA ILE A 276 29.60 -16.81 -7.30
C ILE A 276 28.47 -17.84 -7.15
N SER A 277 28.13 -18.60 -8.19
CA SER A 277 27.06 -19.61 -8.13
C SER A 277 27.39 -20.79 -7.22
N LEU A 278 28.68 -21.11 -7.07
CA LEU A 278 29.16 -22.17 -6.17
C LEU A 278 29.22 -21.73 -4.70
N ILE A 279 28.96 -20.46 -4.41
CA ILE A 279 29.13 -19.88 -3.08
C ILE A 279 27.73 -19.59 -2.50
N PRO A 280 27.37 -20.17 -1.35
CA PRO A 280 26.05 -19.98 -0.77
C PRO A 280 25.80 -18.50 -0.45
N ARG A 281 24.57 -18.03 -0.63
CA ARG A 281 24.20 -16.64 -0.30
C ARG A 281 24.16 -16.43 1.21
#